data_AF-A0AAE5LN81-F1
#
_entry.id   AF-A0AAE5LN81-F1
#
_cell.length_a   1.000
_cell.length_b   1.000
_cell.length_c   1.000
_cell.angle_alpha   90.00
_cell.angle_beta   90.00
_cell.angle_gamma   90.00
#
_symmetry.space_group_name_H-M   'P 1'
#
loop_
_entity.id
_entity.type
_entity.pdbx_description
1 polymer ?
#
loop_
_entity_poly.entity_id
_entity_poly.type
_entity_poly.pdbx_seq_one_letter_code
_entity_poly.pdbx_strand_id
1 'polypeptide(L)'
;MIQEKIIDMNERELEFITNNIISKKAEMEKNILAIGQLLVVVKEKLGHGQFGKWLEEKVEFKKSTANNFMRCYTEFSNFQTFGDLGQSKIFALLDVKKDDREDFINNTHEVDGANKTIHEMSVRELHKVIKDYKKSKKKIKEVSPVIEVNKDEMVEVNKLPIQPCEDIQQVLDSVIQLNEELKLRTGSVEEIETTLVAVYKAGEISHEQFIKIIMQEKLKLPIFFDKSMQDDYFDNYNNDYYSAYEQYDDKAETNRTYYSLFDKNFEWKEVIKPKDDDEDTIDWCNSNHIDNGEYQLAFGYDANGYITLCAYQNYEIIASFTECEDIADVNKVATYHGIDGFEYTKLFKQLLKQKAKYDQRNKVRQEKRQKEYEKKRKQQEKYRETLESWKTYYQPYSMGKYKFEDIWDENGQVKNYKLWNEMTTFCNQQRSKQYDSSWKDYDFGKMFGNNTPAIKEEDKPLYKKMYKKLAMVCHPDKGGTLEDMQFVNKLKEDWGI
;
A
#
# COMPACT_ATOMS: atom_id res chain seq x y z
N MET A 1 18.82 10.10 66.28
CA MET A 1 19.71 10.58 65.19
C MET A 1 19.05 10.73 63.81
N ILE A 2 17.75 10.42 63.61
CA ILE A 2 17.06 10.69 62.32
C ILE A 2 16.25 11.99 62.37
N GLN A 3 15.91 12.52 63.54
CA GLN A 3 15.08 13.72 63.69
C GLN A 3 15.83 15.07 63.70
N GLU A 4 17.17 15.09 63.64
CA GLU A 4 17.96 16.34 63.62
C GLU A 4 18.71 16.57 62.30
N LYS A 5 18.28 15.88 61.23
CA LYS A 5 18.79 16.07 59.87
C LYS A 5 17.69 16.49 58.90
N ILE A 6 16.70 17.25 59.36
CA ILE A 6 15.88 18.09 58.47
C ILE A 6 16.75 19.29 58.12
N ILE A 7 17.82 19.00 57.37
CA ILE A 7 18.65 19.98 56.69
C ILE A 7 17.80 20.41 55.49
N ASP A 8 17.67 21.72 55.33
CA ASP A 8 17.12 22.44 54.19
C ASP A 8 17.42 21.70 52.88
N MET A 9 16.51 20.82 52.46
CA MET A 9 16.69 19.96 51.30
C MET A 9 16.46 20.87 50.11
N ASN A 10 17.54 21.37 49.51
CA ASN A 10 17.41 22.35 48.45
C ASN A 10 16.65 21.74 47.26
N GLU A 11 15.99 22.60 46.48
CA GLU A 11 15.10 22.19 45.38
C GLU A 11 15.77 21.21 44.40
N ARG A 12 17.08 21.31 44.20
CA ARG A 12 17.86 20.41 43.33
C ARG A 12 18.02 19.01 43.91
N GLU A 13 18.17 18.87 45.23
CA GLU A 13 18.22 17.56 45.90
C GLU A 13 16.86 16.87 45.86
N LEU A 14 15.77 17.61 46.05
CA LEU A 14 14.41 17.10 45.90
C LEU A 14 14.12 16.65 44.46
N GLU A 15 14.52 17.45 43.48
CA GLU A 15 14.40 17.10 42.06
C GLU A 15 15.22 15.84 41.71
N PHE A 16 16.45 15.74 42.22
CA PHE A 16 17.29 14.55 42.04
C PHE A 16 16.67 13.28 42.64
N ILE A 17 16.13 13.36 43.86
CA ILE A 17 15.45 12.22 44.51
C ILE A 17 14.18 11.85 43.72
N THR A 18 13.41 12.84 43.25
CA THR A 18 12.20 12.63 42.46
C THR A 18 12.49 11.90 41.15
N ASN A 19 13.52 12.36 40.42
CA ASN A 19 13.96 11.72 39.18
C ASN A 19 14.47 10.29 39.41
N ASN A 20 15.16 10.03 40.52
CA ASN A 20 15.55 8.67 40.89
C ASN A 20 14.35 7.76 41.18
N ILE A 21 13.32 8.26 41.86
CA ILE A 21 12.09 7.51 42.14
C ILE A 21 11.36 7.17 40.83
N ILE A 22 11.22 8.14 39.91
CA ILE A 22 10.61 7.92 38.60
C ILE A 22 11.39 6.87 37.80
N SER A 23 12.73 7.00 37.75
CA SER A 23 13.60 6.03 37.09
C SER A 23 13.44 4.61 37.63
N LYS A 24 13.36 4.46 38.97
CA LYS A 24 13.15 3.17 39.62
C LYS A 24 11.76 2.57 39.36
N LYS A 25 10.73 3.39 39.23
CA LYS A 25 9.39 2.92 38.83
C LYS A 25 9.39 2.36 37.40
N ALA A 26 10.01 3.08 36.46
CA ALA A 26 10.17 2.60 35.09
C ALA A 26 11.01 1.30 35.01
N GLU A 27 12.04 1.16 35.84
CA GLU A 27 12.83 -0.07 35.95
C GLU A 27 11.97 -1.26 36.45
N MET A 28 11.07 -1.01 37.41
CA MET A 28 10.16 -2.04 37.94
C MET A 28 9.23 -2.58 36.85
N GLU A 29 8.72 -1.74 35.95
CA GLU A 29 7.87 -2.18 34.83
C GLU A 29 8.63 -3.04 33.82
N LYS A 30 9.87 -2.65 33.49
CA LYS A 30 10.75 -3.47 32.65
C LYS A 30 11.04 -4.83 33.29
N ASN A 31 11.21 -4.87 34.61
CA ASN A 31 11.42 -6.11 35.35
C ASN A 31 10.19 -7.03 35.31
N ILE A 32 8.96 -6.50 35.30
CA ILE A 32 7.75 -7.33 35.12
C ILE A 32 7.81 -8.09 33.79
N LEU A 33 8.16 -7.42 32.69
CA LEU A 33 8.28 -8.05 31.38
C LEU A 33 9.46 -9.04 31.32
N ALA A 34 10.61 -8.69 31.89
CA ALA A 34 11.80 -9.54 31.94
C ALA A 34 11.54 -10.83 32.74
N ILE A 35 10.86 -10.74 33.89
CA ILE A 35 10.43 -11.91 34.66
C ILE A 35 9.49 -12.78 33.83
N GLY A 36 8.52 -12.18 33.12
CA GLY A 36 7.62 -12.91 32.22
C GLY A 36 8.35 -13.69 31.13
N GLN A 37 9.35 -13.07 30.49
CA GLN A 37 10.19 -13.72 29.48
C GLN A 37 10.95 -14.91 30.06
N LEU A 38 11.62 -14.74 31.19
CA LEU A 38 12.38 -15.80 31.85
C LEU A 38 11.48 -16.97 32.25
N LEU A 39 10.26 -16.70 32.74
CA LEU A 39 9.28 -17.71 33.08
C LEU A 39 8.80 -18.50 31.87
N VAL A 40 8.62 -17.87 30.70
CA VAL A 40 8.30 -18.55 29.43
C VAL A 40 9.44 -19.51 29.04
N VAL A 41 10.69 -19.03 29.06
CA VAL A 41 11.87 -19.84 28.72
C VAL A 41 12.03 -21.04 29.64
N VAL A 42 11.84 -20.87 30.96
CA VAL A 42 11.93 -21.97 31.93
C VAL A 42 10.79 -22.97 31.73
N LYS A 43 9.57 -22.50 31.45
CA LYS A 43 8.41 -23.37 31.22
C LYS A 43 8.59 -24.26 30.00
N GLU A 44 9.24 -23.78 28.94
CA GLU A 44 9.55 -24.57 27.74
C GLU A 44 10.63 -25.64 27.99
N LYS A 45 11.57 -25.38 28.91
CA LYS A 45 12.65 -26.30 29.25
C LYS A 45 12.26 -27.38 30.27
N LEU A 46 11.24 -27.12 31.08
CA LEU A 46 10.77 -28.06 32.10
C LEU A 46 9.68 -28.97 31.56
N GLY A 47 9.80 -30.28 31.80
CA GLY A 47 8.80 -31.27 31.41
C GLY A 47 7.44 -31.05 32.08
N HIS A 48 6.38 -31.62 31.48
CA HIS A 48 5.00 -31.51 31.97
C HIS A 48 4.89 -31.81 33.48
N GLY A 49 4.29 -30.90 34.24
CA GLY A 49 4.05 -31.04 35.69
C GLY A 49 5.18 -30.57 36.61
N GLN A 50 6.40 -30.35 36.10
CA GLN A 50 7.55 -29.90 36.93
C GLN A 50 7.58 -28.39 37.16
N PHE A 51 7.00 -27.62 36.25
CA PHE A 51 6.99 -26.16 36.31
C PHE A 51 6.33 -25.61 37.59
N GLY A 52 5.23 -26.22 38.05
CA GLY A 52 4.52 -25.78 39.27
C GLY A 52 5.36 -25.93 40.54
N LYS A 53 6.01 -27.08 40.72
CA LYS A 53 6.91 -27.34 41.86
C LYS A 53 8.11 -26.39 41.85
N TRP A 54 8.69 -26.17 40.67
CA TRP A 54 9.81 -25.25 40.50
C TRP A 54 9.45 -23.80 40.88
N LEU A 55 8.25 -23.33 40.52
CA LEU A 55 7.79 -21.99 40.89
C LEU A 55 7.72 -21.81 42.41
N GLU A 56 7.17 -22.80 43.13
CA GLU A 56 7.01 -22.73 44.59
C GLU A 56 8.34 -22.88 45.33
N GLU A 57 9.19 -23.83 44.93
CA GLU A 57 10.42 -24.17 45.66
C GLU A 57 11.63 -23.29 45.31
N LYS A 58 11.68 -22.68 44.11
CA LYS A 58 12.87 -21.95 43.63
C LYS A 58 12.68 -20.45 43.45
N VAL A 59 11.46 -20.01 43.16
CA VAL A 59 11.15 -18.59 42.89
C VAL A 59 10.07 -18.05 43.84
N GLU A 60 9.50 -18.91 44.70
CA GLU A 60 8.47 -18.57 45.67
C GLU A 60 7.23 -17.91 45.05
N PHE A 61 6.91 -18.29 43.80
CA PHE A 61 5.77 -17.75 43.07
C PHE A 61 4.58 -18.71 43.10
N LYS A 62 3.39 -18.15 43.33
CA LYS A 62 2.13 -18.83 43.01
C LYS A 62 1.99 -18.96 41.49
N LYS A 63 1.42 -20.08 41.03
CA LYS A 63 1.13 -20.34 39.61
C LYS A 63 0.34 -19.20 38.94
N SER A 64 -0.64 -18.62 39.64
CA SER A 64 -1.43 -17.49 39.14
C SER A 64 -0.59 -16.24 38.90
N THR A 65 0.32 -15.93 39.81
CA THR A 65 1.23 -14.79 39.71
C THR A 65 2.21 -14.97 38.55
N ALA A 66 2.81 -16.17 38.44
CA ALA A 66 3.71 -16.50 37.33
C ALA A 66 2.99 -16.42 35.96
N ASN A 67 1.75 -16.92 35.87
CA ASN A 67 0.95 -16.79 34.65
C ASN A 67 0.67 -15.33 34.28
N ASN A 68 0.39 -14.45 35.25
CA ASN A 68 0.20 -13.02 34.96
C ASN A 68 1.48 -12.38 34.40
N PHE A 69 2.65 -12.65 34.98
CA PHE A 69 3.94 -12.19 34.44
C PHE A 69 4.19 -12.67 33.01
N MET A 70 3.96 -13.97 32.75
CA MET A 70 4.12 -14.54 31.41
C MET A 70 3.16 -13.90 30.41
N ARG A 71 1.89 -13.73 30.78
CA ARG A 71 0.87 -13.05 29.96
C ARG A 71 1.26 -11.61 29.69
N CYS A 72 1.80 -10.90 30.68
CA CYS A 72 2.29 -9.54 30.48
C CYS A 72 3.37 -9.48 29.42
N TYR A 73 4.36 -10.39 29.47
CA TYR A 73 5.39 -10.47 28.44
C TYR A 73 4.80 -10.77 27.04
N THR A 74 3.94 -11.79 26.91
CA THR A 74 3.39 -12.18 25.60
C THR A 74 2.40 -11.18 25.01
N GLU A 75 1.66 -10.47 25.87
CA GLU A 75 0.56 -9.61 25.44
C GLU A 75 0.97 -8.13 25.37
N PHE A 76 2.02 -7.71 26.08
CA PHE A 76 2.46 -6.31 26.15
C PHE A 76 3.90 -6.04 25.67
N SER A 77 4.64 -7.02 25.13
CA SER A 77 6.02 -6.81 24.64
C SER A 77 6.18 -5.69 23.60
N ASN A 78 5.10 -5.31 22.92
CA ASN A 78 5.09 -4.30 21.85
C ASN A 78 4.44 -2.97 22.27
N PHE A 79 4.02 -2.82 23.53
CA PHE A 79 3.40 -1.58 24.01
C PHE A 79 4.50 -0.61 24.47
N GLN A 80 4.37 0.67 24.14
CA GLN A 80 5.14 1.72 24.80
C GLN A 80 4.88 1.61 26.33
N THR A 81 5.95 1.72 27.10
CA THR A 81 6.01 1.64 28.58
C THR A 81 4.73 2.07 29.29
N PHE A 82 4.28 1.30 30.29
CA PHE A 82 2.99 1.45 30.98
C PHE A 82 2.85 2.73 31.85
N GLY A 83 3.69 3.74 31.65
CA GLY A 83 3.54 5.07 32.22
C GLY A 83 3.49 5.12 33.76
N ASP A 84 4.19 4.23 34.47
CA ASP A 84 4.18 4.15 35.94
C ASP A 84 2.83 3.70 36.55
N LEU A 85 2.10 2.81 35.87
CA LEU A 85 0.81 2.26 36.33
C LEU A 85 0.93 1.35 37.56
N GLY A 86 2.12 0.78 37.80
CA GLY A 86 2.39 -0.16 38.90
C GLY A 86 1.80 -1.56 38.66
N GLN A 87 2.41 -2.57 39.28
CA GLN A 87 2.16 -3.99 39.00
C GLN A 87 0.68 -4.39 39.04
N SER A 88 -0.05 -3.96 40.07
CA SER A 88 -1.46 -4.36 40.26
C SER A 88 -2.38 -3.84 39.16
N LYS A 89 -2.14 -2.62 38.63
CA LYS A 89 -2.93 -2.09 37.52
C LYS A 89 -2.55 -2.77 36.21
N ILE A 90 -1.27 -3.04 35.98
CA ILE A 90 -0.79 -3.79 34.80
C ILE A 90 -1.43 -5.19 34.75
N PHE A 91 -1.53 -5.87 35.90
CA PHE A 91 -2.21 -7.17 35.98
C PHE A 91 -3.71 -7.06 35.76
N ALA A 92 -4.37 -6.04 36.30
CA ALA A 92 -5.79 -5.81 36.06
C ALA A 92 -6.08 -5.58 34.56
N LEU A 93 -5.21 -4.90 33.84
CA LEU A 93 -5.36 -4.67 32.40
C LEU A 93 -5.36 -5.95 31.56
N LEU A 94 -4.79 -7.06 32.06
CA LEU A 94 -4.87 -8.37 31.40
C LEU A 94 -6.30 -8.90 31.24
N ASP A 95 -7.24 -8.36 32.01
CA ASP A 95 -8.65 -8.73 31.91
C ASP A 95 -9.35 -8.04 30.74
N VAL A 96 -8.85 -6.91 30.25
CA VAL A 96 -9.34 -6.28 29.01
C VAL A 96 -8.88 -7.14 27.82
N LYS A 97 -9.67 -7.22 26.74
CA LYS A 97 -9.26 -7.96 25.53
C LYS A 97 -8.03 -7.31 24.92
N LYS A 98 -7.10 -8.13 24.39
CA LYS A 98 -5.83 -7.65 23.83
C LYS A 98 -6.01 -6.49 22.83
N ASP A 99 -6.98 -6.61 21.93
CA ASP A 99 -7.26 -5.60 20.89
C ASP A 99 -7.86 -4.30 21.43
N ASP A 100 -8.52 -4.36 22.60
CA ASP A 100 -9.19 -3.22 23.24
C ASP A 100 -8.29 -2.51 24.27
N ARG A 101 -7.14 -3.08 24.64
CA ARG A 101 -6.31 -2.62 25.77
C ARG A 101 -5.64 -1.28 25.55
N GLU A 102 -5.10 -1.05 24.37
CA GLU A 102 -4.43 0.21 24.04
C GLU A 102 -5.43 1.37 24.12
N ASP A 103 -6.61 1.18 23.55
CA ASP A 103 -7.70 2.14 23.63
C ASP A 103 -8.21 2.29 25.07
N PHE A 104 -8.27 1.21 25.83
CA PHE A 104 -8.65 1.27 27.24
C PHE A 104 -7.64 2.08 28.06
N ILE A 105 -6.33 1.97 27.80
CA ILE A 105 -5.28 2.71 28.52
C ILE A 105 -5.25 4.19 28.17
N ASN A 106 -5.46 4.52 26.89
CA ASN A 106 -5.28 5.88 26.38
C ASN A 106 -6.51 6.79 26.55
N ASN A 107 -7.65 6.26 26.99
CA ASN A 107 -8.88 7.03 27.21
C ASN A 107 -9.17 7.25 28.70
N THR A 108 -9.95 8.29 29.00
CA THR A 108 -10.56 8.50 30.31
C THR A 108 -11.80 7.61 30.47
N HIS A 109 -12.10 7.23 31.70
CA HIS A 109 -13.25 6.41 32.04
C HIS A 109 -14.05 7.07 33.14
N GLU A 110 -15.38 7.01 33.03
CA GLU A 110 -16.26 7.52 34.07
C GLU A 110 -16.17 6.65 35.33
N VAL A 111 -15.81 7.26 36.44
CA VAL A 111 -15.72 6.64 37.76
C VAL A 111 -16.41 7.55 38.76
N ASP A 112 -17.56 7.09 39.28
CA ASP A 112 -18.36 7.78 40.30
C ASP A 112 -18.68 9.23 39.92
N GLY A 113 -19.02 9.46 38.64
CA GLY A 113 -19.42 10.77 38.09
C GLY A 113 -18.27 11.66 37.62
N ALA A 114 -17.02 11.18 37.64
CA ALA A 114 -15.86 11.91 37.15
C ALA A 114 -15.06 11.10 36.12
N ASN A 115 -14.59 11.75 35.06
CA ASN A 115 -13.71 11.13 34.07
C ASN A 115 -12.27 11.05 34.61
N LYS A 116 -11.78 9.82 34.84
CA LYS A 116 -10.43 9.55 35.34
C LYS A 116 -9.63 8.73 34.33
N THR A 117 -8.35 9.04 34.21
CA THR A 117 -7.36 8.19 33.52
C THR A 117 -7.01 6.97 34.36
N ILE A 118 -6.36 5.97 33.74
CA ILE A 118 -5.90 4.79 34.49
C ILE A 118 -4.87 5.15 35.57
N HIS A 119 -4.08 6.21 35.36
CA HIS A 119 -3.12 6.69 36.34
C HIS A 119 -3.82 7.23 37.61
N GLU A 120 -4.94 7.92 37.44
CA GLU A 120 -5.68 8.58 38.52
C GLU A 120 -6.60 7.64 39.31
N MET A 121 -7.06 6.54 38.71
CA MET A 121 -7.93 5.59 39.40
C MET A 121 -7.18 4.66 40.37
N SER A 122 -7.83 4.26 41.45
CA SER A 122 -7.38 3.16 42.29
C SER A 122 -7.53 1.82 41.58
N VAL A 123 -6.84 0.79 42.07
CA VAL A 123 -6.97 -0.58 41.54
C VAL A 123 -8.41 -1.10 41.65
N ARG A 124 -9.17 -0.67 42.67
CA ARG A 124 -10.58 -1.09 42.84
C ARG A 124 -11.49 -0.43 41.80
N GLU A 125 -11.30 0.86 41.55
CA GLU A 125 -12.02 1.59 40.50
C GLU A 125 -11.70 1.02 39.12
N LEU A 126 -10.43 0.71 38.83
CA LEU A 126 -10.02 0.05 37.58
C LEU A 126 -10.77 -1.27 37.34
N HIS A 127 -10.88 -2.14 38.35
CA HIS A 127 -11.65 -3.37 38.21
C HIS A 127 -13.15 -3.15 37.96
N LYS A 128 -13.73 -2.09 38.55
CA LYS A 128 -15.13 -1.71 38.31
C LYS A 128 -15.31 -1.28 36.85
N VAL A 129 -14.45 -0.39 36.36
CA VAL A 129 -14.45 0.08 34.96
C VAL A 129 -14.27 -1.08 33.98
N ILE A 130 -13.31 -1.97 34.20
CA ILE A 130 -13.10 -3.15 33.33
C ILE A 130 -14.34 -4.04 33.29
N LYS A 131 -15.01 -4.24 34.44
CA LYS A 131 -16.22 -5.07 34.52
C LYS A 131 -17.38 -4.44 33.74
N ASP A 132 -17.57 -3.13 33.85
CA ASP A 132 -18.64 -2.43 33.16
C ASP A 132 -18.36 -2.31 31.66
N TYR A 133 -17.11 -2.05 31.27
CA TYR A 133 -16.64 -2.09 29.88
C TYR A 133 -16.94 -3.44 29.20
N LYS A 134 -16.68 -4.55 29.89
CA LYS A 134 -16.99 -5.89 29.39
C LYS A 134 -18.48 -6.13 29.20
N LYS A 135 -19.33 -5.62 30.11
CA LYS A 135 -20.79 -5.77 30.01
C LYS A 135 -21.36 -4.98 28.84
N SER A 136 -20.88 -3.76 28.62
CA SER A 136 -21.33 -2.91 27.50
C SER A 136 -21.00 -3.55 26.15
N LYS A 137 -19.76 -4.04 25.97
CA LYS A 137 -19.36 -4.77 24.74
C LYS A 137 -20.13 -6.07 24.52
N LYS A 138 -20.57 -6.76 25.57
CA LYS A 138 -21.38 -7.98 25.43
C LYS A 138 -22.79 -7.65 24.93
N LYS A 139 -23.42 -6.58 25.43
CA LYS A 139 -24.73 -6.12 24.95
C LYS A 139 -24.71 -5.71 23.47
N ILE A 140 -23.66 -5.00 23.03
CA ILE A 140 -23.51 -4.57 21.63
C ILE A 140 -23.44 -5.78 20.66
N LYS A 141 -22.83 -6.90 21.08
CA LYS A 141 -22.74 -8.12 20.26
C LYS A 141 -24.06 -8.90 20.12
N GLU A 142 -25.06 -8.63 20.96
CA GLU A 142 -26.34 -9.35 20.98
C GLU A 142 -27.45 -8.60 20.20
N VAL A 143 -27.18 -7.39 19.67
CA VAL A 143 -28.18 -6.49 19.03
C VAL A 143 -28.01 -6.38 17.50
N SER A 144 -27.30 -7.31 16.83
CA SER A 144 -27.20 -7.31 15.36
C SER A 144 -28.19 -8.31 14.72
N PRO A 145 -29.41 -7.90 14.29
CA PRO A 145 -30.14 -8.61 13.26
C PRO A 145 -29.84 -8.00 11.88
N VAL A 146 -29.73 -8.89 10.88
CA VAL A 146 -29.72 -8.57 9.45
C VAL A 146 -31.08 -7.95 9.08
N ILE A 147 -31.10 -6.76 8.50
CA ILE A 147 -32.31 -6.16 7.92
C ILE A 147 -32.09 -6.03 6.41
N GLU A 148 -32.82 -6.84 5.64
CA GLU A 148 -33.09 -6.60 4.23
C GLU A 148 -34.08 -5.42 4.14
N VAL A 149 -33.71 -4.35 3.42
CA VAL A 149 -34.63 -3.25 3.12
C VAL A 149 -34.98 -3.26 1.63
N ASN A 150 -36.29 -3.19 1.37
CA ASN A 150 -36.97 -3.21 0.08
C ASN A 150 -36.50 -2.10 -0.89
N LYS A 151 -36.64 -2.36 -2.20
CA LYS A 151 -36.01 -1.66 -3.32
C LYS A 151 -36.74 -0.46 -3.92
N ASP A 152 -37.93 -0.09 -3.47
CA ASP A 152 -38.73 0.92 -4.16
C ASP A 152 -39.09 2.05 -3.20
N GLU A 153 -38.34 3.16 -3.28
CA GLU A 153 -38.58 4.54 -2.78
C GLU A 153 -37.29 5.20 -2.23
N MET A 154 -36.28 5.46 -3.06
CA MET A 154 -35.15 6.34 -2.68
C MET A 154 -34.59 7.08 -3.91
N VAL A 155 -35.23 8.17 -4.34
CA VAL A 155 -34.66 9.13 -5.30
C VAL A 155 -35.27 10.54 -5.07
N GLU A 156 -35.05 11.17 -3.90
CA GLU A 156 -35.37 12.61 -3.77
C GLU A 156 -34.69 13.36 -2.58
N VAL A 157 -33.68 12.79 -1.91
CA VAL A 157 -33.20 13.34 -0.60
C VAL A 157 -31.94 14.23 -0.71
N ASN A 158 -31.19 14.24 -1.82
CA ASN A 158 -29.87 14.89 -1.92
C ASN A 158 -29.81 16.13 -2.84
N LYS A 159 -30.95 16.78 -3.08
CA LYS A 159 -31.00 18.10 -3.73
C LYS A 159 -31.43 19.12 -2.68
N LEU A 160 -30.68 20.22 -2.54
CA LEU A 160 -31.25 21.42 -1.96
C LEU A 160 -32.17 22.02 -3.02
N PRO A 161 -33.50 22.04 -2.83
CA PRO A 161 -34.37 22.64 -3.82
C PRO A 161 -34.16 24.15 -3.78
N ILE A 162 -33.48 24.69 -4.79
CA ILE A 162 -33.58 26.12 -5.09
C ILE A 162 -35.03 26.34 -5.54
N GLN A 163 -35.85 26.93 -4.68
CA GLN A 163 -37.24 27.20 -5.03
C GLN A 163 -37.26 28.20 -6.20
N PRO A 164 -38.09 27.99 -7.24
CA PRO A 164 -38.26 28.98 -8.30
C PRO A 164 -38.80 30.27 -7.68
N CYS A 165 -37.92 31.26 -7.48
CA CYS A 165 -38.26 32.55 -6.92
C CYS A 165 -37.98 33.66 -7.93
N GLU A 166 -38.89 34.64 -8.06
CA GLU A 166 -38.68 35.83 -8.89
C GLU A 166 -37.60 36.77 -8.31
N ASP A 167 -37.31 36.65 -7.00
CA ASP A 167 -36.34 37.48 -6.30
C ASP A 167 -34.91 36.98 -6.52
N ILE A 168 -34.13 37.80 -7.23
CA ILE A 168 -32.73 37.50 -7.59
C ILE A 168 -31.84 37.36 -6.35
N GLN A 169 -32.15 38.11 -5.28
CA GLN A 169 -31.35 38.04 -4.05
C GLN A 169 -31.52 36.68 -3.37
N GLN A 170 -32.74 36.13 -3.34
CA GLN A 170 -33.00 34.81 -2.75
C GLN A 170 -32.34 33.68 -3.54
N VAL A 171 -32.29 33.81 -4.88
CA VAL A 171 -31.56 32.87 -5.73
C VAL A 171 -30.06 32.94 -5.41
N LEU A 172 -29.49 34.13 -5.30
CA LEU A 172 -28.08 34.31 -4.92
C LEU A 172 -27.79 33.73 -3.53
N ASP A 173 -28.65 34.01 -2.54
CA ASP A 173 -28.50 33.48 -1.18
C ASP A 173 -28.54 31.93 -1.17
N SER A 174 -29.38 31.32 -2.01
CA SER A 174 -29.45 29.86 -2.18
C SER A 174 -28.17 29.29 -2.81
N VAL A 175 -27.59 29.98 -3.79
CA VAL A 175 -26.32 29.59 -4.41
C VAL A 175 -25.17 29.71 -3.42
N ILE A 176 -25.14 30.77 -2.61
CA ILE A 176 -24.15 30.95 -1.53
C ILE A 176 -24.28 29.83 -0.51
N GLN A 177 -25.50 29.50 -0.09
CA GLN A 177 -25.75 28.39 0.83
C GLN A 177 -25.25 27.06 0.26
N LEU A 178 -25.52 26.78 -1.02
CA LEU A 178 -25.02 25.57 -1.68
C LEU A 178 -23.49 25.53 -1.72
N ASN A 179 -22.83 26.65 -2.05
CA ASN A 179 -21.37 26.76 -2.05
C ASN A 179 -20.78 26.48 -0.65
N GLU A 180 -21.41 27.01 0.40
CA GLU A 180 -21.02 26.74 1.79
C GLU A 180 -21.25 25.27 2.19
N GLU A 181 -22.35 24.65 1.75
CA GLU A 181 -22.63 23.23 2.00
C GLU A 181 -21.64 22.31 1.29
N LEU A 182 -21.28 22.59 0.03
CA LEU A 182 -20.23 21.86 -0.69
C LEU A 182 -18.92 21.94 0.10
N LYS A 183 -18.50 23.13 0.50
CA LYS A 183 -17.30 23.30 1.30
C LYS A 183 -17.34 22.53 2.62
N LEU A 184 -18.48 22.51 3.30
CA LEU A 184 -18.61 21.90 4.62
C LEU A 184 -18.72 20.37 4.56
N ARG A 185 -19.46 19.85 3.57
CA ARG A 185 -19.86 18.44 3.49
C ARG A 185 -19.05 17.65 2.47
N THR A 186 -18.43 18.31 1.49
CA THR A 186 -17.51 17.65 0.54
C THR A 186 -16.06 18.10 0.68
N GLY A 187 -15.81 19.21 1.38
CA GLY A 187 -14.48 19.82 1.48
C GLY A 187 -14.09 20.63 0.24
N SER A 188 -14.95 20.69 -0.77
CA SER A 188 -14.69 21.37 -2.04
C SER A 188 -14.78 22.88 -1.86
N VAL A 189 -13.64 23.57 -1.98
CA VAL A 189 -13.58 25.04 -1.96
C VAL A 189 -13.64 25.53 -3.41
N GLU A 190 -14.81 26.00 -3.83
CA GLU A 190 -15.02 26.54 -5.18
C GLU A 190 -15.50 28.00 -5.14
N GLU A 191 -15.23 28.75 -6.22
CA GLU A 191 -15.74 30.11 -6.36
C GLU A 191 -17.26 30.11 -6.58
N ILE A 192 -17.95 31.17 -6.15
CA ILE A 192 -19.40 31.33 -6.35
C ILE A 192 -19.76 31.23 -7.83
N GLU A 193 -18.91 31.76 -8.72
CA GLU A 193 -19.05 31.61 -10.17
C GLU A 193 -19.21 30.16 -10.61
N THR A 194 -18.45 29.24 -10.01
CA THR A 194 -18.44 27.82 -10.37
C THR A 194 -19.73 27.15 -9.93
N THR A 195 -20.17 27.40 -8.69
CA THR A 195 -21.46 26.90 -8.17
C THR A 195 -22.64 27.48 -8.96
N LEU A 196 -22.59 28.77 -9.30
CA LEU A 196 -23.64 29.44 -10.08
C LEU A 196 -23.76 28.84 -11.49
N VAL A 197 -22.65 28.53 -12.15
CA VAL A 197 -22.65 27.85 -13.45
C VAL A 197 -23.25 26.45 -13.33
N ALA A 198 -22.92 25.69 -12.28
CA ALA A 198 -23.49 24.35 -12.07
C ALA A 198 -25.01 24.40 -11.84
N VAL A 199 -25.49 25.34 -11.01
CA VAL A 199 -26.92 25.59 -10.78
C VAL A 199 -27.64 26.01 -12.06
N TYR A 200 -26.99 26.82 -12.91
CA TYR A 200 -27.52 27.18 -14.23
C TYR A 200 -27.61 25.97 -15.17
N LYS A 201 -26.56 25.16 -15.27
CA LYS A 201 -26.55 23.93 -16.10
C LYS A 201 -27.55 22.89 -15.59
N ALA A 202 -27.80 22.83 -14.28
CA ALA A 202 -28.83 22.01 -13.66
C ALA A 202 -30.26 22.41 -14.06
N GLY A 203 -30.43 23.61 -14.64
CA GLY A 203 -31.73 24.16 -14.99
C GLY A 203 -32.55 24.63 -13.77
N GLU A 204 -31.90 24.79 -12.62
CA GLU A 204 -32.54 25.26 -11.38
C GLU A 204 -32.82 26.78 -11.43
N ILE A 205 -32.05 27.51 -12.24
CA ILE A 205 -32.26 28.94 -12.51
C ILE A 205 -32.40 29.22 -14.00
N SER A 206 -33.17 30.25 -14.35
CA SER A 206 -33.30 30.72 -15.73
C SER A 206 -32.04 31.46 -16.20
N HIS A 207 -31.85 31.52 -17.52
CA HIS A 207 -30.79 32.31 -18.15
C HIS A 207 -30.87 33.81 -17.79
N GLU A 208 -32.08 34.35 -17.65
CA GLU A 208 -32.27 35.75 -17.24
C GLU A 208 -31.81 35.98 -15.79
N GLN A 209 -32.15 35.09 -14.86
CA GLN A 209 -31.68 35.17 -13.47
C GLN A 209 -30.15 35.07 -13.41
N PHE A 210 -29.56 34.11 -14.14
CA PHE A 210 -28.11 33.92 -14.21
C PHE A 210 -27.37 35.21 -14.62
N ILE A 211 -27.79 35.85 -15.72
CA ILE A 211 -27.19 37.11 -16.20
C ILE A 211 -27.36 38.22 -15.16
N LYS A 212 -28.56 38.36 -14.58
CA LYS A 212 -28.82 39.43 -13.60
C LYS A 212 -27.93 39.29 -12.37
N ILE A 213 -27.71 38.07 -11.87
CA ILE A 213 -26.80 37.79 -10.74
C ILE A 213 -25.38 38.23 -11.10
N ILE A 214 -24.86 37.83 -12.27
CA ILE A 214 -23.52 38.22 -12.74
C ILE A 214 -23.38 39.74 -12.79
N MET A 215 -24.38 40.45 -13.31
CA MET A 215 -24.35 41.90 -13.43
C MET A 215 -24.44 42.63 -12.07
N GLN A 216 -25.30 42.17 -11.17
CA GLN A 216 -25.51 42.79 -9.85
C GLN A 216 -24.29 42.61 -8.95
N GLU A 217 -23.76 41.40 -8.86
CA GLU A 217 -22.62 41.06 -8.01
C GLU A 217 -21.27 41.29 -8.69
N LYS A 218 -21.26 41.68 -9.97
CA LYS A 218 -20.05 41.93 -10.77
C LYS A 218 -19.12 40.73 -10.81
N LEU A 219 -19.70 39.54 -10.96
CA LEU A 219 -18.96 38.27 -11.04
C LEU A 219 -18.08 38.23 -12.29
N LYS A 220 -16.99 37.45 -12.24
CA LYS A 220 -16.03 37.34 -13.35
C LYS A 220 -16.46 36.34 -14.43
N LEU A 221 -17.73 36.35 -14.79
CA LEU A 221 -18.30 35.48 -15.82
C LEU A 221 -18.63 36.30 -17.07
N PRO A 222 -18.34 35.79 -18.28
CA PRO A 222 -18.77 36.44 -19.50
C PRO A 222 -20.30 36.36 -19.60
N ILE A 223 -20.89 37.48 -20.01
CA ILE A 223 -22.34 37.61 -20.19
C ILE A 223 -22.66 37.41 -21.66
N PHE A 224 -23.47 36.42 -21.96
CA PHE A 224 -24.11 36.24 -23.26
C PHE A 224 -25.61 36.40 -23.08
N PHE A 225 -26.25 37.24 -23.92
CA PHE A 225 -27.71 37.41 -23.89
C PHE A 225 -28.45 36.28 -24.65
N ASP A 226 -27.74 35.58 -25.52
CA ASP A 226 -28.24 34.40 -26.22
C ASP A 226 -27.83 33.14 -25.44
N LYS A 227 -28.83 32.36 -25.04
CA LYS A 227 -28.64 31.12 -24.29
C LYS A 227 -27.72 30.14 -25.02
N SER A 228 -27.88 29.99 -26.34
CA SER A 228 -27.06 29.06 -27.13
C SER A 228 -25.59 29.45 -27.09
N MET A 229 -25.28 30.74 -27.16
CA MET A 229 -23.89 31.21 -27.08
C MET A 229 -23.30 31.00 -25.68
N GLN A 230 -24.12 31.14 -24.63
CA GLN A 230 -23.71 30.86 -23.25
C GLN A 230 -23.40 29.37 -23.05
N ASP A 231 -24.27 28.49 -23.56
CA ASP A 231 -24.13 27.05 -23.45
C ASP A 231 -22.89 26.58 -24.27
N ASP A 232 -22.73 27.07 -25.51
CA ASP A 232 -21.54 26.82 -26.34
C ASP A 232 -20.23 27.28 -25.68
N TYR A 233 -20.28 28.38 -24.91
CA TYR A 233 -19.11 28.88 -24.18
C TYR A 233 -18.70 27.92 -23.05
N PHE A 234 -19.67 27.32 -22.35
CA PHE A 234 -19.41 26.36 -21.27
C PHE A 234 -19.04 24.96 -21.77
N ASP A 235 -19.48 24.58 -22.97
CA ASP A 235 -19.10 23.31 -23.61
C ASP A 235 -17.67 23.33 -24.18
N ASN A 236 -17.06 24.51 -24.28
CA ASN A 236 -15.67 24.65 -24.72
C ASN A 236 -14.71 24.17 -23.62
N TYR A 237 -13.92 23.13 -23.93
CA TYR A 237 -12.94 22.51 -23.02
C TYR A 237 -11.95 23.49 -22.35
N ASN A 238 -11.69 24.65 -22.96
CA ASN A 238 -10.80 25.65 -22.36
C ASN A 238 -11.46 26.49 -21.25
N ASN A 239 -12.78 26.36 -21.05
CA ASN A 239 -13.59 27.12 -20.11
C ASN A 239 -14.24 26.19 -19.07
N ASP A 240 -13.40 25.44 -18.35
CA ASP A 240 -13.86 24.44 -17.39
C ASP A 240 -14.32 25.08 -16.08
N TYR A 241 -15.64 25.03 -15.84
CA TYR A 241 -16.29 25.41 -14.57
C TYR A 241 -16.85 24.16 -13.90
N TYR A 242 -15.94 23.26 -13.51
CA TYR A 242 -16.31 22.05 -12.80
C TYR A 242 -16.65 22.34 -11.34
N SER A 243 -17.89 22.09 -10.96
CA SER A 243 -18.37 22.16 -9.57
C SER A 243 -18.47 20.77 -8.97
N ALA A 244 -18.23 20.64 -7.67
CA ALA A 244 -18.50 19.42 -6.93
C ALA A 244 -20.01 19.08 -6.84
N TYR A 245 -20.90 20.00 -7.22
CA TYR A 245 -22.32 19.72 -7.40
C TYR A 245 -22.63 18.93 -8.69
N GLU A 246 -21.70 18.93 -9.66
CA GLU A 246 -21.80 18.19 -10.91
C GLU A 246 -21.28 16.76 -10.72
N GLN A 247 -22.16 15.78 -10.95
CA GLN A 247 -21.88 14.35 -10.73
C GLN A 247 -22.09 13.55 -12.01
N TYR A 248 -21.35 12.44 -12.14
CA TYR A 248 -21.39 11.59 -13.33
C TYR A 248 -21.92 10.20 -13.04
N ASP A 249 -22.84 9.73 -13.89
CA ASP A 249 -23.33 8.37 -13.85
C ASP A 249 -22.59 7.47 -14.85
N ASP A 250 -21.51 6.84 -14.39
CA ASP A 250 -20.73 5.88 -15.18
C ASP A 250 -21.45 4.55 -15.47
N LYS A 251 -22.58 4.29 -14.80
CA LYS A 251 -23.38 3.06 -14.95
C LYS A 251 -24.50 3.21 -15.99
N ALA A 252 -24.80 4.43 -16.45
CA ALA A 252 -25.81 4.65 -17.47
C ALA A 252 -25.27 4.30 -18.87
N GLU A 253 -26.11 3.73 -19.74
CA GLU A 253 -25.76 3.42 -21.15
C GLU A 253 -25.28 4.65 -21.94
N THR A 254 -25.61 5.85 -21.45
CA THR A 254 -25.09 7.13 -21.88
C THR A 254 -24.57 7.84 -20.64
N ASN A 255 -23.31 8.31 -20.60
CA ASN A 255 -22.80 9.14 -19.51
C ASN A 255 -23.76 10.31 -19.29
N ARG A 256 -24.50 10.30 -18.18
CA ARG A 256 -25.43 11.36 -17.83
C ARG A 256 -24.85 12.13 -16.66
N THR A 257 -24.62 13.41 -16.89
CA THR A 257 -24.37 14.37 -15.82
C THR A 257 -25.67 14.60 -15.04
N TYR A 258 -25.57 14.60 -13.73
CA TYR A 258 -26.65 14.99 -12.83
C TYR A 258 -26.10 15.92 -11.76
N TYR A 259 -27.00 16.68 -11.12
CA TYR A 259 -26.62 17.68 -10.13
C TYR A 259 -27.12 17.25 -8.76
N SER A 260 -26.19 17.02 -7.85
CA SER A 260 -26.45 16.60 -6.48
C SER A 260 -25.23 16.87 -5.61
N LEU A 261 -25.47 17.06 -4.31
CA LEU A 261 -24.39 17.28 -3.35
C LEU A 261 -23.45 16.08 -3.21
N PHE A 262 -23.94 14.86 -3.45
CA PHE A 262 -23.15 13.64 -3.34
C PHE A 262 -23.33 12.72 -4.53
N ASP A 263 -22.26 12.02 -4.89
CA ASP A 263 -22.33 10.92 -5.86
C ASP A 263 -23.21 9.78 -5.31
N LYS A 264 -24.14 9.29 -6.12
CA LYS A 264 -24.93 8.08 -5.85
C LYS A 264 -24.08 6.84 -5.59
N ASN A 265 -22.86 6.79 -6.12
CA ASN A 265 -21.92 5.70 -5.84
C ASN A 265 -21.46 5.70 -4.37
N PHE A 266 -21.66 6.80 -3.65
CA PHE A 266 -21.41 6.90 -2.22
C PHE A 266 -22.61 6.53 -1.35
N GLU A 267 -23.74 6.09 -1.91
CA GLU A 267 -24.81 5.50 -1.12
C GLU A 267 -24.28 4.31 -0.31
N TRP A 268 -24.72 4.17 0.96
CA TRP A 268 -24.22 3.14 1.88
C TRP A 268 -24.23 1.75 1.25
N LYS A 269 -25.34 1.37 0.61
CA LYS A 269 -25.54 0.08 -0.04
C LYS A 269 -24.59 -0.16 -1.22
N GLU A 270 -24.14 0.90 -1.91
CA GLU A 270 -23.22 0.79 -3.04
C GLU A 270 -21.78 0.67 -2.55
N VAL A 271 -21.40 1.38 -1.48
CA VAL A 271 -20.03 1.39 -0.93
C VAL A 271 -19.65 0.08 -0.24
N ILE A 272 -20.60 -0.56 0.45
CA ILE A 272 -20.34 -1.82 1.16
C ILE A 272 -20.44 -3.05 0.26
N LYS A 273 -20.96 -2.89 -0.97
CA LYS A 273 -21.21 -4.00 -1.89
C LYS A 273 -19.94 -4.31 -2.68
N PRO A 274 -19.46 -5.56 -2.69
CA PRO A 274 -18.36 -5.99 -3.57
C PRO A 274 -18.74 -5.76 -5.03
N LYS A 275 -17.83 -5.15 -5.80
CA LYS A 275 -18.01 -4.99 -7.26
C LYS A 275 -17.86 -6.33 -7.99
N ASP A 276 -16.93 -7.16 -7.52
CA ASP A 276 -16.56 -8.44 -8.08
C ASP A 276 -16.49 -9.51 -6.97
N ASP A 277 -16.73 -10.77 -7.34
CA ASP A 277 -16.67 -11.93 -6.43
C ASP A 277 -15.23 -12.42 -6.16
N ASP A 278 -14.25 -11.52 -6.21
CA ASP A 278 -12.85 -11.85 -5.94
C ASP A 278 -12.47 -11.61 -4.46
N GLU A 279 -11.49 -12.36 -3.99
CA GLU A 279 -11.04 -12.34 -2.59
C GLU A 279 -10.55 -10.95 -2.14
N ASP A 280 -9.93 -10.16 -3.04
CA ASP A 280 -9.40 -8.84 -2.70
C ASP A 280 -10.54 -7.83 -2.53
N THR A 281 -11.51 -7.83 -3.44
CA THR A 281 -12.70 -6.95 -3.35
C THR A 281 -13.55 -7.27 -2.12
N ILE A 282 -13.75 -8.56 -1.81
CA ILE A 282 -14.49 -8.99 -0.61
C ILE A 282 -13.75 -8.56 0.66
N ASP A 283 -12.42 -8.72 0.71
CA ASP A 283 -11.61 -8.30 1.87
C ASP A 283 -11.61 -6.78 2.07
N TRP A 284 -11.65 -6.00 0.97
CA TRP A 284 -11.83 -4.55 1.02
C TRP A 284 -13.17 -4.17 1.63
N CYS A 285 -14.29 -4.68 1.09
CA CYS A 285 -15.63 -4.37 1.59
C CYS A 285 -15.82 -4.79 3.07
N ASN A 286 -15.13 -5.84 3.53
CA ASN A 286 -15.16 -6.22 4.95
C ASN A 286 -14.34 -5.30 5.87
N SER A 287 -13.51 -4.42 5.30
CA SER A 287 -12.57 -3.56 6.04
C SER A 287 -12.79 -2.07 5.80
N ASN A 288 -13.66 -1.70 4.85
CA ASN A 288 -13.82 -0.32 4.40
C ASN A 288 -14.88 0.46 5.17
N HIS A 289 -15.60 -0.13 6.13
CA HIS A 289 -16.69 0.55 6.82
C HIS A 289 -16.78 0.22 8.31
N ILE A 290 -17.49 1.07 9.04
CA ILE A 290 -17.88 0.85 10.42
C ILE A 290 -19.29 1.36 10.66
N ASP A 291 -20.05 0.62 11.46
CA ASP A 291 -21.46 0.88 11.75
C ASP A 291 -21.70 0.74 13.25
N ASN A 292 -22.31 1.77 13.87
CA ASN A 292 -22.77 1.73 15.26
C ASN A 292 -24.30 1.84 15.41
N GLY A 293 -25.05 1.75 14.31
CA GLY A 293 -26.50 1.89 14.21
C GLY A 293 -26.93 3.29 13.77
N GLU A 294 -26.61 4.32 14.55
CA GLU A 294 -27.04 5.69 14.27
C GLU A 294 -26.12 6.39 13.25
N TYR A 295 -24.82 6.11 13.31
CA TYR A 295 -23.79 6.70 12.48
C TYR A 295 -22.94 5.63 11.81
N GLN A 296 -22.65 5.85 10.52
CA GLN A 296 -21.76 4.99 9.77
C GLN A 296 -20.65 5.81 9.12
N LEU A 297 -19.50 5.19 8.95
CA LEU A 297 -18.39 5.73 8.16
C LEU A 297 -17.92 4.65 7.21
N ALA A 298 -17.64 5.00 5.96
CA ALA A 298 -17.06 4.09 4.99
C ALA A 298 -16.04 4.76 4.08
N PHE A 299 -15.14 3.98 3.51
CA PHE A 299 -14.25 4.36 2.43
C PHE A 299 -14.81 3.82 1.12
N GLY A 300 -15.28 4.74 0.28
CA GLY A 300 -15.70 4.50 -1.10
C GLY A 300 -14.61 4.85 -2.10
N TYR A 301 -14.89 4.60 -3.37
CA TYR A 301 -14.09 5.05 -4.50
C TYR A 301 -14.93 5.99 -5.36
N ASP A 302 -14.39 7.17 -5.68
CA ASP A 302 -15.01 8.07 -6.65
C ASP A 302 -14.86 7.54 -8.09
N ALA A 303 -15.43 8.26 -9.06
CA ALA A 303 -15.36 7.93 -10.49
C ALA A 303 -13.91 7.85 -11.02
N ASN A 304 -12.99 8.59 -10.41
CA ASN A 304 -11.57 8.63 -10.78
C ASN A 304 -10.74 7.54 -10.05
N GLY A 305 -11.34 6.78 -9.14
CA GLY A 305 -10.69 5.74 -8.36
C GLY A 305 -9.94 6.25 -7.13
N TYR A 306 -10.15 7.50 -6.71
CA TYR A 306 -9.63 8.01 -5.44
C TYR A 306 -10.44 7.49 -4.27
N ILE A 307 -9.76 7.27 -3.15
CA ILE A 307 -10.42 6.86 -1.90
C ILE A 307 -11.11 8.08 -1.30
N THR A 308 -12.41 7.94 -1.06
CA THR A 308 -13.27 8.97 -0.49
C THR A 308 -13.85 8.48 0.82
N LEU A 309 -13.72 9.27 1.88
CA LEU A 309 -14.37 9.03 3.16
C LEU A 309 -15.82 9.48 3.08
N CYS A 310 -16.75 8.54 3.18
CA CYS A 310 -18.18 8.78 3.21
C CYS A 310 -18.70 8.67 4.65
N ALA A 311 -19.49 9.65 5.05
CA ALA A 311 -20.11 9.74 6.35
C ALA A 311 -21.62 9.62 6.23
N TYR A 312 -22.24 8.88 7.16
CA TYR A 312 -23.67 8.60 7.12
C TYR A 312 -24.32 8.78 8.48
N GLN A 313 -25.59 9.16 8.44
CA GLN A 313 -26.50 9.15 9.58
C GLN A 313 -27.75 8.38 9.15
N ASN A 314 -28.14 7.36 9.93
CA ASN A 314 -29.24 6.46 9.58
C ASN A 314 -29.13 5.89 8.15
N TYR A 315 -27.90 5.54 7.72
CA TYR A 315 -27.60 5.02 6.38
C TYR A 315 -27.79 6.00 5.21
N GLU A 316 -28.14 7.26 5.48
CA GLU A 316 -28.15 8.33 4.48
C GLU A 316 -26.84 9.11 4.52
N ILE A 317 -26.31 9.45 3.34
CA ILE A 317 -25.04 10.15 3.23
C ILE A 317 -25.18 11.60 3.69
N ILE A 318 -24.29 12.02 4.58
CA ILE A 318 -24.25 13.38 5.12
C ILE A 318 -23.00 14.15 4.70
N ALA A 319 -21.91 13.46 4.35
CA ALA A 319 -20.69 14.08 3.86
C ALA A 319 -19.81 13.09 3.08
N SER A 320 -18.96 13.61 2.18
CA SER A 320 -18.01 12.83 1.38
C SER A 320 -16.70 13.59 1.16
N PHE A 321 -15.59 13.12 1.71
CA PHE A 321 -14.29 13.81 1.61
C PHE A 321 -13.29 12.96 0.82
N THR A 322 -12.95 13.42 -0.38
CA THR A 322 -11.94 12.78 -1.23
C THR A 322 -10.54 13.05 -0.68
N GLU A 323 -9.67 12.04 -0.67
CA GLU A 323 -8.28 12.14 -0.16
C GLU A 323 -8.20 12.62 1.32
N CYS A 324 -9.20 12.27 2.13
CA CYS A 324 -9.25 12.72 3.52
C CYS A 324 -8.30 11.91 4.42
N GLU A 325 -7.23 12.57 4.88
CA GLU A 325 -6.35 12.09 5.96
C GLU A 325 -6.56 12.87 7.28
N ASP A 326 -7.40 13.92 7.28
CA ASP A 326 -7.58 14.83 8.42
C ASP A 326 -8.94 14.65 9.11
N ILE A 327 -8.90 14.51 10.43
CA ILE A 327 -10.09 14.43 11.29
C ILE A 327 -10.83 15.77 11.41
N ALA A 328 -10.18 16.88 11.04
CA ALA A 328 -10.76 18.21 11.13
C ALA A 328 -12.07 18.34 10.33
N ASP A 329 -12.12 17.81 9.10
CA ASP A 329 -13.32 17.93 8.25
C ASP A 329 -14.46 17.04 8.77
N VAL A 330 -14.11 15.86 9.25
CA VAL A 330 -15.02 14.93 9.94
C VAL A 330 -15.66 15.59 11.16
N ASN A 331 -14.89 16.34 11.95
CA ASN A 331 -15.40 17.06 13.12
C ASN A 331 -16.29 18.26 12.78
N LYS A 332 -16.03 18.95 11.66
CA LYS A 332 -16.89 20.05 11.18
C LYS A 332 -18.29 19.53 10.85
N VAL A 333 -18.39 18.42 10.13
CA VAL A 333 -19.67 17.76 9.80
C VAL A 333 -20.38 17.28 11.05
N ALA A 334 -19.65 16.66 11.98
CA ALA A 334 -20.22 16.25 13.26
C ALA A 334 -20.86 17.43 14.01
N THR A 335 -20.16 18.57 14.06
CA THR A 335 -20.67 19.79 14.70
C THR A 335 -21.91 20.31 13.99
N TYR A 336 -21.91 20.32 12.65
CA TYR A 336 -23.03 20.82 11.84
C TYR A 336 -24.30 19.99 12.01
N HIS A 337 -24.18 18.66 12.06
CA HIS A 337 -25.32 17.75 12.25
C HIS A 337 -25.68 17.49 13.73
N GLY A 338 -25.00 18.16 14.68
CA GLY A 338 -25.25 17.97 16.11
C GLY A 338 -24.84 16.60 16.65
N ILE A 339 -23.88 15.94 16.00
CA ILE A 339 -23.33 14.64 16.36
C ILE A 339 -22.33 14.82 17.51
N ASP A 340 -22.31 13.88 18.46
CA ASP A 340 -21.26 13.84 19.49
C ASP A 340 -19.88 13.61 18.84
N GLY A 341 -19.09 14.69 18.76
CA GLY A 341 -17.76 14.68 18.16
C GLY A 341 -16.80 13.67 18.81
N PHE A 342 -17.00 13.30 20.07
CA PHE A 342 -16.17 12.29 20.74
C PHE A 342 -16.45 10.88 20.19
N GLU A 343 -17.72 10.47 20.14
CA GLU A 343 -18.11 9.16 19.60
C GLU A 343 -17.80 9.08 18.09
N TYR A 344 -17.99 10.17 17.35
CA TYR A 344 -17.69 10.22 15.93
C TYR A 344 -16.18 10.13 15.63
N THR A 345 -15.34 10.85 16.38
CA THR A 345 -13.87 10.73 16.33
C THR A 345 -13.41 9.30 16.62
N LYS A 346 -14.05 8.64 17.60
CA LYS A 346 -13.74 7.27 17.99
C LYS A 346 -14.11 6.27 16.89
N LEU A 347 -15.25 6.42 16.22
CA LEU A 347 -15.61 5.62 15.05
C LEU A 347 -14.60 5.79 13.93
N PHE A 348 -14.22 7.03 13.62
CA PHE A 348 -13.26 7.31 12.56
C PHE A 348 -11.90 6.66 12.83
N LYS A 349 -11.39 6.76 14.07
CA LYS A 349 -10.15 6.09 14.47
C LYS A 349 -10.24 4.56 14.34
N GLN A 350 -11.39 3.96 14.67
CA GLN A 350 -11.59 2.52 14.51
C GLN A 350 -11.58 2.13 13.03
N LEU A 351 -12.23 2.91 12.17
CA LEU A 351 -12.21 2.70 10.73
C LEU A 351 -10.79 2.78 10.15
N LEU A 352 -10.00 3.80 10.55
CA LEU A 352 -8.59 3.93 10.14
C LEU A 352 -7.76 2.71 10.56
N LYS A 353 -7.99 2.17 11.76
CA LYS A 353 -7.32 0.93 12.20
C LYS A 353 -7.70 -0.28 11.35
N GLN A 354 -8.96 -0.39 10.92
CA GLN A 354 -9.40 -1.47 10.03
C GLN A 354 -8.75 -1.34 8.65
N LYS A 355 -8.76 -0.14 8.06
CA LYS A 355 -8.09 0.17 6.80
C LYS A 355 -6.59 -0.14 6.86
N ALA A 356 -5.90 0.27 7.91
CA ALA A 356 -4.47 -0.01 8.07
C ALA A 356 -4.16 -1.52 8.09
N LYS A 357 -5.02 -2.34 8.71
CA LYS A 357 -4.90 -3.80 8.67
C LYS A 357 -5.12 -4.35 7.26
N TYR A 358 -6.07 -3.80 6.51
CA TYR A 358 -6.30 -4.17 5.12
C TYR A 358 -5.08 -3.82 4.25
N ASP A 359 -4.55 -2.60 4.38
CA ASP A 359 -3.40 -2.11 3.60
C ASP A 359 -2.17 -3.02 3.80
N GLN A 360 -1.95 -3.50 5.02
CA GLN A 360 -0.91 -4.50 5.32
C GLN A 360 -1.14 -5.83 4.59
N ARG A 361 -2.38 -6.37 4.62
CA ARG A 361 -2.71 -7.62 3.90
C ARG A 361 -2.55 -7.44 2.40
N ASN A 362 -3.06 -6.34 1.86
CA ASN A 362 -2.99 -6.02 0.44
C ASN A 362 -1.55 -5.88 -0.05
N LYS A 363 -0.69 -5.20 0.73
CA LYS A 363 0.75 -5.11 0.42
C LYS A 363 1.41 -6.49 0.30
N VAL A 364 1.14 -7.41 1.23
CA VAL A 364 1.67 -8.78 1.16
C VAL A 364 1.15 -9.51 -0.08
N ARG A 365 -0.13 -9.34 -0.45
CA ARG A 365 -0.70 -9.93 -1.68
C ARG A 365 -0.03 -9.38 -2.94
N GLN A 366 0.14 -8.07 -3.04
CA GLN A 366 0.83 -7.41 -4.16
C GLN A 366 2.28 -7.90 -4.29
N GLU A 367 3.02 -8.00 -3.19
CA GLU A 367 4.40 -8.51 -3.20
C GLU A 367 4.48 -9.96 -3.69
N LYS A 368 3.51 -10.81 -3.32
CA LYS A 368 3.43 -12.20 -3.84
C LYS A 368 3.17 -12.22 -5.35
N ARG A 369 2.17 -11.46 -5.82
CA ARG A 369 1.85 -11.34 -7.25
C ARG A 369 3.05 -10.83 -8.06
N GLN A 370 3.76 -9.84 -7.53
CA GLN A 370 4.96 -9.29 -8.15
C GLN A 370 6.07 -10.33 -8.27
N LYS A 371 6.33 -11.11 -7.21
CA LYS A 371 7.32 -12.20 -7.24
C LYS A 371 6.95 -13.29 -8.24
N GLU A 372 5.68 -13.65 -8.34
CA GLU A 372 5.19 -14.63 -9.32
C GLU A 372 5.32 -14.11 -10.75
N TYR A 373 4.96 -12.85 -10.99
CA TYR A 373 5.13 -12.18 -12.27
C TYR A 373 6.60 -12.13 -12.69
N GLU A 374 7.50 -11.73 -11.79
CA GLU A 374 8.94 -11.71 -12.06
C GLU A 374 9.51 -13.10 -12.34
N LYS A 375 9.02 -14.13 -11.64
CA LYS A 375 9.41 -15.52 -11.90
C LYS A 375 8.98 -15.96 -13.31
N LYS A 376 7.73 -15.68 -13.69
CA LYS A 376 7.21 -15.96 -15.05
C LYS A 376 7.97 -15.15 -16.12
N ARG A 377 8.25 -13.88 -15.87
CA ARG A 377 9.03 -13.00 -16.76
C ARG A 377 10.44 -13.55 -16.99
N LYS A 378 11.16 -13.93 -15.92
CA LYS A 378 12.51 -14.53 -16.01
C LYS A 378 12.50 -15.86 -16.77
N GLN A 379 11.48 -16.69 -16.57
CA GLN A 379 11.31 -17.95 -17.29
C GLN A 379 11.10 -17.71 -18.79
N GLN A 380 10.22 -16.77 -19.16
CA GLN A 380 9.99 -16.38 -20.56
C GLN A 380 11.23 -15.75 -21.21
N GLU A 381 11.95 -14.90 -20.47
CA GLU A 381 13.19 -14.27 -20.92
C GLU A 381 14.26 -15.33 -21.23
N LYS A 382 14.46 -16.30 -20.33
CA LYS A 382 15.37 -17.44 -20.56
C LYS A 382 14.97 -18.28 -21.77
N TYR A 383 13.69 -18.59 -21.94
CA TYR A 383 13.19 -19.31 -23.12
C TYR A 383 13.52 -18.54 -24.42
N ARG A 384 13.23 -17.23 -24.43
CA ARG A 384 13.49 -16.35 -25.58
C ARG A 384 14.98 -16.26 -25.91
N GLU A 385 15.84 -16.06 -24.93
CA GLU A 385 17.30 -16.04 -25.11
C GLU A 385 17.81 -17.37 -25.68
N THR A 386 17.30 -18.49 -25.17
CA THR A 386 17.68 -19.83 -25.63
C THR A 386 17.22 -20.07 -27.07
N LEU A 387 16.00 -19.65 -27.40
CA LEU A 387 15.46 -19.71 -28.76
C LEU A 387 16.27 -18.85 -29.73
N GLU A 388 16.62 -17.63 -29.34
CA GLU A 388 17.42 -16.72 -30.17
C GLU A 388 18.84 -17.23 -30.39
N SER A 389 19.47 -17.78 -29.35
CA SER A 389 20.75 -18.49 -29.46
C SER A 389 20.64 -19.68 -30.42
N TRP A 390 19.57 -20.47 -30.32
CA TRP A 390 19.36 -21.58 -31.24
C TRP A 390 19.14 -21.14 -32.69
N LYS A 391 18.33 -20.10 -32.90
CA LYS A 391 18.11 -19.50 -34.23
C LYS A 391 19.40 -18.96 -34.83
N THR A 392 20.29 -18.41 -34.01
CA THR A 392 21.56 -17.84 -34.48
C THR A 392 22.58 -18.93 -34.80
N TYR A 393 22.78 -19.89 -33.91
CA TYR A 393 23.92 -20.82 -34.01
C TYR A 393 23.58 -22.14 -34.68
N TYR A 394 22.34 -22.62 -34.61
CA TYR A 394 21.98 -23.97 -35.02
C TYR A 394 20.95 -24.00 -36.15
N GLN A 395 19.95 -23.13 -36.15
CA GLN A 395 18.88 -23.13 -37.16
C GLN A 395 19.40 -23.06 -38.61
N PRO A 396 20.37 -22.20 -38.98
CA PRO A 396 20.85 -22.09 -40.36
C PRO A 396 21.51 -23.39 -40.87
N TYR A 397 22.14 -24.14 -39.96
CA TYR A 397 22.87 -25.37 -40.26
C TYR A 397 22.04 -26.64 -40.00
N SER A 398 20.85 -26.49 -39.42
CA SER A 398 19.95 -27.60 -39.09
C SER A 398 19.29 -28.23 -40.32
N MET A 399 19.27 -27.51 -41.46
CA MET A 399 18.61 -27.91 -42.70
C MET A 399 17.14 -28.34 -42.52
N GLY A 400 16.45 -27.77 -41.51
CA GLY A 400 15.07 -28.12 -41.17
C GLY A 400 14.89 -29.47 -40.47
N LYS A 401 15.98 -30.19 -40.15
CA LYS A 401 15.95 -31.52 -39.52
C LYS A 401 15.60 -31.49 -38.04
N TYR A 402 15.91 -30.39 -37.36
CA TYR A 402 15.70 -30.25 -35.92
C TYR A 402 14.87 -29.01 -35.64
N LYS A 403 13.86 -29.12 -34.77
CA LYS A 403 13.08 -27.99 -34.27
C LYS A 403 13.47 -27.68 -32.83
N PHE A 404 13.30 -26.43 -32.45
CA PHE A 404 13.61 -25.98 -31.10
C PHE A 404 12.73 -26.71 -30.07
N GLU A 405 11.44 -26.84 -30.35
CA GLU A 405 10.44 -27.41 -29.46
C GLU A 405 10.62 -28.91 -29.25
N ASP A 406 11.40 -29.60 -30.07
CA ASP A 406 11.71 -31.03 -29.91
C ASP A 406 12.85 -31.26 -28.90
N ILE A 407 13.70 -30.24 -28.70
CA ILE A 407 14.95 -30.33 -27.94
C ILE A 407 14.86 -29.55 -26.63
N TRP A 408 14.21 -28.39 -26.63
CA TRP A 408 13.99 -27.55 -25.45
C TRP A 408 12.54 -27.61 -24.95
N ASP A 409 12.36 -27.42 -23.65
CA ASP A 409 11.06 -27.24 -23.01
C ASP A 409 10.64 -25.75 -22.96
N GLU A 410 9.46 -25.50 -22.40
CA GLU A 410 8.91 -24.16 -22.16
C GLU A 410 9.75 -23.28 -21.20
N ASN A 411 10.74 -23.86 -20.52
CA ASN A 411 11.68 -23.16 -19.64
C ASN A 411 13.01 -22.81 -20.33
N GLY A 412 13.17 -23.18 -21.62
CA GLY A 412 14.45 -23.09 -22.32
C GLY A 412 15.48 -24.09 -21.80
N GLN A 413 15.06 -25.19 -21.16
CA GLN A 413 15.95 -26.28 -20.74
C GLN A 413 15.93 -27.41 -21.75
N VAL A 414 17.07 -28.07 -21.93
CA VAL A 414 17.18 -29.21 -22.84
C VAL A 414 16.40 -30.39 -22.23
N LYS A 415 15.26 -30.74 -22.84
CA LYS A 415 14.44 -31.89 -22.43
C LYS A 415 14.87 -33.19 -23.11
N ASN A 416 15.55 -33.09 -24.26
CA ASN A 416 16.04 -34.24 -24.99
C ASN A 416 17.55 -34.11 -25.25
N TYR A 417 18.35 -34.54 -24.28
CA TYR A 417 19.80 -34.42 -24.35
C TYR A 417 20.43 -35.22 -25.50
N LYS A 418 19.85 -36.38 -25.81
CA LYS A 418 20.31 -37.21 -26.94
C LYS A 418 20.13 -36.46 -28.26
N LEU A 419 18.92 -35.95 -28.51
CA LEU A 419 18.60 -35.20 -29.72
C LEU A 419 19.40 -33.88 -29.79
N TRP A 420 19.60 -33.22 -28.65
CA TRP A 420 20.48 -32.05 -28.56
C TRP A 420 21.91 -32.37 -29.02
N ASN A 421 22.50 -33.47 -28.53
CA ASN A 421 23.87 -33.85 -28.88
C ASN A 421 24.01 -34.29 -30.36
N GLU A 422 22.98 -34.97 -30.89
CA GLU A 422 22.90 -35.31 -32.32
C GLU A 422 22.78 -34.06 -33.20
N MET A 423 21.96 -33.09 -32.79
CA MET A 423 21.80 -31.80 -33.46
C MET A 423 23.09 -30.99 -33.44
N THR A 424 23.73 -30.82 -32.28
CA THR A 424 24.97 -30.01 -32.17
C THR A 424 26.09 -30.60 -33.02
N THR A 425 26.27 -31.92 -32.99
CA THR A 425 27.25 -32.62 -33.82
C THR A 425 26.97 -32.42 -35.31
N PHE A 426 25.71 -32.60 -35.73
CA PHE A 426 25.30 -32.41 -37.12
C PHE A 426 25.51 -30.96 -37.59
N CYS A 427 24.99 -29.98 -36.85
CA CYS A 427 25.12 -28.56 -37.19
C CYS A 427 26.58 -28.12 -37.24
N ASN A 428 27.44 -28.59 -36.31
CA ASN A 428 28.87 -28.29 -36.33
C ASN A 428 29.57 -28.87 -37.57
N GLN A 429 29.23 -30.08 -37.99
CA GLN A 429 29.75 -30.68 -39.22
C GLN A 429 29.30 -29.90 -40.47
N GLN A 430 28.02 -29.49 -40.54
CA GLN A 430 27.52 -28.70 -41.67
C GLN A 430 28.19 -27.33 -41.73
N ARG A 431 28.33 -26.66 -40.57
CA ARG A 431 29.05 -25.40 -40.45
C ARG A 431 30.50 -25.53 -40.90
N SER A 432 31.19 -26.61 -40.48
CA SER A 432 32.56 -26.89 -40.91
C SER A 432 32.65 -27.10 -42.42
N LYS A 433 31.72 -27.83 -43.04
CA LYS A 433 31.67 -28.00 -44.50
C LYS A 433 31.45 -26.68 -45.25
N GLN A 434 30.58 -25.81 -44.75
CA GLN A 434 30.37 -24.47 -45.32
C GLN A 434 31.61 -23.59 -45.19
N TYR A 435 32.27 -23.61 -44.03
CA TYR A 435 33.53 -22.91 -43.81
C TYR A 435 34.61 -23.45 -44.76
N ASP A 436 34.78 -24.76 -44.83
CA ASP A 436 35.75 -25.44 -45.68
C ASP A 436 35.51 -25.19 -47.18
N SER A 437 34.24 -25.04 -47.61
CA SER A 437 33.91 -24.62 -48.98
C SER A 437 34.23 -23.15 -49.27
N SER A 438 34.14 -22.26 -48.27
CA SER A 438 34.46 -20.84 -48.41
C SER A 438 35.97 -20.55 -48.41
N TRP A 439 36.79 -21.47 -47.89
CA TRP A 439 38.25 -21.40 -47.91
C TRP A 439 38.88 -22.14 -49.11
N LYS A 440 38.15 -23.02 -49.79
CA LYS A 440 38.62 -23.71 -51.00
C LYS A 440 38.77 -22.79 -52.22
N ASP A 441 38.04 -21.67 -52.25
CA ASP A 441 38.17 -20.63 -53.28
C ASP A 441 39.06 -19.44 -52.86
N TYR A 442 39.62 -19.48 -51.64
CA TYR A 442 40.50 -18.42 -51.16
C TYR A 442 41.95 -18.71 -51.58
N ASP A 443 42.33 -18.22 -52.77
CA ASP A 443 43.71 -18.22 -53.24
C ASP A 443 44.57 -17.25 -52.41
N PHE A 444 45.20 -17.77 -51.35
CA PHE A 444 46.20 -17.04 -50.55
C PHE A 444 47.36 -16.48 -51.41
N GLY A 445 47.57 -16.99 -52.63
CA GLY A 445 48.58 -16.51 -53.57
C GLY A 445 48.30 -15.11 -54.14
N LYS A 446 47.06 -14.59 -54.05
CA LYS A 446 46.73 -13.22 -54.47
C LYS A 446 46.81 -12.17 -53.37
N MET A 447 46.92 -12.57 -52.09
CA MET A 447 47.05 -11.61 -50.98
C MET A 447 48.48 -11.07 -50.84
N PHE A 448 49.47 -11.85 -51.27
CA PHE A 448 50.84 -11.40 -51.44
C PHE A 448 51.11 -11.35 -52.93
N GLY A 449 50.75 -10.23 -53.58
CA GLY A 449 51.27 -9.93 -54.91
C GLY A 449 52.81 -10.09 -54.90
N ASN A 450 53.41 -10.39 -56.06
CA ASN A 450 54.84 -10.72 -56.27
C ASN A 450 55.88 -9.66 -55.82
N ASN A 451 55.66 -8.93 -54.73
CA ASN A 451 56.56 -8.01 -54.08
C ASN A 451 56.46 -8.22 -52.56
N THR A 452 57.16 -9.22 -52.02
CA THR A 452 57.50 -9.22 -50.59
C THR A 452 58.60 -8.17 -50.41
N PRO A 453 58.38 -7.04 -49.70
CA PRO A 453 59.46 -6.10 -49.43
C PRO A 453 60.45 -6.81 -48.50
N ALA A 454 61.75 -6.71 -48.79
CA ALA A 454 62.77 -7.30 -47.92
C ALA A 454 62.64 -6.70 -46.50
N ILE A 455 62.43 -7.55 -45.50
CA ILE A 455 62.32 -7.14 -44.11
C ILE A 455 63.61 -6.44 -43.69
N LYS A 456 63.50 -5.27 -43.06
CA LYS A 456 64.66 -4.54 -42.57
C LYS A 456 65.39 -5.35 -41.50
N GLU A 457 66.73 -5.38 -41.57
CA GLU A 457 67.57 -6.21 -40.70
C GLU A 457 67.35 -5.91 -39.20
N GLU A 458 67.01 -4.66 -38.87
CA GLU A 458 66.71 -4.15 -37.53
C GLU A 458 65.45 -4.79 -36.90
N ASP A 459 64.50 -5.25 -37.71
CA ASP A 459 63.23 -5.80 -37.23
C ASP A 459 63.27 -7.34 -37.07
N LYS A 460 64.28 -8.03 -37.63
CA LYS A 460 64.43 -9.50 -37.55
C LYS A 460 64.35 -10.08 -36.12
N PRO A 461 64.86 -9.43 -35.06
CA PRO A 461 64.69 -9.92 -33.69
C PRO A 461 63.22 -10.02 -33.26
N LEU A 462 62.36 -9.11 -33.71
CA LEU A 462 60.92 -9.12 -33.42
C LEU A 462 60.23 -10.26 -34.16
N TYR A 463 60.50 -10.45 -35.45
CA TYR A 463 59.97 -11.56 -36.24
C TYR A 463 60.41 -12.92 -35.67
N LYS A 464 61.67 -13.06 -35.21
CA LYS A 464 62.14 -14.27 -34.50
C LYS A 464 61.37 -14.53 -33.21
N LYS A 465 61.04 -13.49 -32.45
CA LYS A 465 60.23 -13.61 -31.24
C LYS A 465 58.79 -14.03 -31.55
N MET A 466 58.20 -13.49 -32.62
CA MET A 466 56.87 -13.88 -33.10
C MET A 466 56.86 -15.33 -33.59
N TYR A 467 57.82 -15.71 -34.43
CA TYR A 467 57.97 -17.10 -34.90
C TYR A 467 58.09 -18.08 -33.74
N LYS A 468 58.93 -17.82 -32.73
CA LYS A 468 59.06 -18.72 -31.57
C LYS A 468 57.75 -18.94 -30.82
N LYS A 469 56.94 -17.87 -30.67
CA LYS A 469 55.63 -17.99 -30.03
C LYS A 469 54.64 -18.76 -30.90
N LEU A 470 54.60 -18.47 -32.19
CA LEU A 470 53.74 -19.17 -33.15
C LEU A 470 54.10 -20.65 -33.25
N ALA A 471 55.38 -20.97 -33.46
CA ALA A 471 55.87 -22.34 -33.52
C ALA A 471 55.56 -23.15 -32.25
N MET A 472 55.61 -22.51 -31.07
CA MET A 472 55.28 -23.18 -29.81
C MET A 472 53.79 -23.51 -29.69
N VAL A 473 52.90 -22.65 -30.18
CA VAL A 473 51.43 -22.84 -30.11
C VAL A 473 50.94 -23.76 -31.23
N CYS A 474 51.52 -23.63 -32.41
CA CYS A 474 51.17 -24.41 -33.60
C CYS A 474 51.88 -25.78 -33.66
N HIS A 475 52.73 -26.11 -32.68
CA HIS A 475 53.37 -27.43 -32.63
C HIS A 475 52.32 -28.53 -32.38
N PRO A 476 52.40 -29.67 -33.09
CA PRO A 476 51.49 -30.81 -32.89
C PRO A 476 51.39 -31.27 -31.43
N ASP A 477 52.52 -31.34 -30.73
CA ASP A 477 52.57 -31.75 -29.31
C ASP A 477 51.89 -30.76 -28.34
N LYS A 478 51.52 -29.55 -28.78
CA LYS A 478 50.81 -28.55 -27.97
C LYS A 478 49.38 -28.29 -28.42
N GLY A 479 48.85 -29.12 -29.33
CA GLY A 479 47.48 -29.03 -29.83
C GLY A 479 47.32 -28.26 -31.15
N GLY A 480 48.42 -27.87 -31.81
CA GLY A 480 48.39 -27.35 -33.17
C GLY A 480 48.27 -28.48 -34.22
N THR A 481 47.92 -28.14 -35.46
CA THR A 481 47.90 -29.12 -36.56
C THR A 481 49.23 -29.14 -37.32
N LEU A 482 49.48 -30.22 -38.06
CA LEU A 482 50.68 -30.31 -38.91
C LEU A 482 50.68 -29.22 -39.99
N GLU A 483 49.49 -28.83 -40.48
CA GLU A 483 49.30 -27.75 -41.45
C GLU A 483 49.62 -26.38 -40.87
N ASP A 484 49.24 -26.11 -39.60
CA ASP A 484 49.60 -24.87 -38.90
C ASP A 484 51.12 -24.72 -38.79
N MET A 485 51.83 -25.81 -38.47
CA MET A 485 53.28 -25.80 -38.35
C MET A 485 53.97 -25.59 -39.72
N GLN A 486 53.42 -26.17 -40.79
CA GLN A 486 53.92 -25.96 -42.16
C GLN A 486 53.75 -24.49 -42.59
N PHE A 487 52.62 -23.85 -42.25
CA PHE A 487 52.39 -22.45 -42.53
C PHE A 487 53.35 -21.53 -41.74
N VAL A 488 53.55 -21.80 -40.45
CA VAL A 488 54.50 -21.04 -39.61
C VAL A 488 55.95 -21.16 -40.12
N ASN A 489 56.34 -22.32 -40.65
CA ASN A 489 57.65 -22.50 -41.29
C ASN A 489 57.79 -21.72 -42.60
N LYS A 490 56.73 -21.63 -43.41
CA LYS A 490 56.73 -20.81 -44.63
C LYS A 490 56.89 -19.33 -44.32
N LEU A 491 56.23 -18.84 -43.27
CA LEU A 491 56.40 -17.46 -42.78
C LEU A 491 57.84 -17.19 -42.31
N LYS A 492 58.51 -18.17 -41.70
CA LYS A 492 59.91 -18.05 -41.30
C LYS A 492 60.83 -17.83 -42.52
N GLU A 493 60.58 -18.57 -43.60
CA GLU A 493 61.32 -18.44 -44.87
C GLU A 493 61.04 -17.07 -45.51
N ASP A 494 59.78 -16.66 -45.59
CA ASP A 494 59.36 -15.37 -46.15
C ASP A 494 59.91 -14.17 -45.34
N TRP A 495 60.09 -14.35 -44.02
CA TRP A 495 60.69 -13.33 -43.14
C TRP A 495 62.22 -13.35 -43.12
N GLY A 496 62.86 -14.37 -43.70
CA GLY A 496 64.32 -14.51 -43.75
C GLY A 496 64.99 -14.60 -42.38
N ILE A 497 64.38 -15.33 -41.43
CA ILE A 497 64.82 -15.45 -40.02
C ILE A 497 65.26 -16.84 -39.55
#